data_AF-A0A935UQK9-F1
#
_entry.id   AF-A0A935UQK9-F1
#
_cell.length_a   1.000
_cell.length_b   1.000
_cell.length_c   1.000
_cell.angle_alpha   90.00
_cell.angle_beta   90.00
_cell.angle_gamma   90.00
#
_symmetry.space_group_name_H-M   'P 1'
#
loop_
_entity.id
_entity.type
_entity.pdbx_description
1 polymer ?
#
loop_
_entity_poly.entity_id
_entity_poly.type
_entity_poly.pdbx_seq_one_letter_code
_entity_poly.pdbx_strand_id
1 'polypeptide(L)'
;MADTPASCSQEQLPALEPEAPLTARTARILHVLLRRGATQVYDDLHVLGDEAVGSVEAGALAVLPELPTLTYAKDALWRRQMARAFDDLADDLAAGRTPYPRCTGEAVALWLALEWAPDYVRYVATGTLAPDQAGEGDDNWEELREVMFRDTDFLELYNPAMDGFEHTEEAIFLGVENMHPKDWFSTLSLTEPRDPRRPFRR
;
A
#
# COMPACT_ATOMS: atom_id res chain seq x y z
N MET A 1 25.03 -37.05 39.63
CA MET A 1 25.48 -35.64 39.74
C MET A 1 25.43 -35.06 38.35
N ALA A 2 24.74 -33.92 38.26
CA ALA A 2 24.22 -33.20 37.10
C ALA A 2 24.97 -33.33 35.76
N ASP A 3 24.21 -33.72 34.73
CA ASP A 3 24.44 -33.39 33.32
C ASP A 3 24.39 -31.87 33.14
N THR A 4 25.42 -31.31 32.50
CA THR A 4 25.42 -29.93 32.01
C THR A 4 24.74 -29.92 30.64
N PRO A 5 23.59 -29.25 30.45
CA PRO A 5 23.07 -29.07 29.11
C PRO A 5 23.93 -28.06 28.36
N ALA A 6 24.28 -28.44 27.12
CA ALA A 6 24.96 -27.60 26.15
C ALA A 6 24.24 -26.25 26.03
N SER A 7 25.00 -25.18 26.25
CA SER A 7 24.59 -23.81 25.95
C SER A 7 24.29 -23.73 24.45
N CYS A 8 23.01 -23.80 24.11
CA CYS A 8 22.51 -23.50 22.78
C CYS A 8 22.82 -22.01 22.55
N SER A 9 23.87 -21.74 21.77
CA SER A 9 24.22 -20.40 21.33
C SER A 9 22.98 -19.77 20.70
N GLN A 10 22.44 -18.75 21.35
CA GLN A 10 21.49 -17.86 20.73
C GLN A 10 22.24 -17.17 19.59
N GLU A 11 22.02 -17.62 18.35
CA GLU A 11 22.20 -16.75 17.19
C GLU A 11 21.26 -15.57 17.40
N GLN A 12 21.80 -14.51 18.00
CA GLN A 12 21.19 -13.20 18.01
C GLN A 12 21.16 -12.75 16.55
N LEU A 13 20.04 -13.02 15.88
CA LEU A 13 19.64 -12.29 14.70
C LEU A 13 19.79 -10.81 15.05
N PRO A 14 20.58 -10.02 14.29
CA PRO A 14 20.73 -8.62 14.58
C PRO A 14 19.33 -8.02 14.62
N ALA A 15 19.03 -7.28 15.69
CA ALA A 15 17.86 -6.41 15.70
C ALA A 15 18.05 -5.43 14.53
N LEU A 16 17.39 -5.71 13.41
CA LEU A 16 17.15 -4.72 12.38
C LEU A 16 16.17 -3.74 13.00
N GLU A 17 16.69 -2.80 13.77
CA GLU A 17 16.00 -1.53 13.90
C GLU A 17 16.43 -0.72 12.69
N PRO A 18 15.64 -0.66 11.59
CA PRO A 18 15.99 0.25 10.52
C PRO A 18 15.80 1.66 11.06
N GLU A 19 16.89 2.45 11.03
CA GLU A 19 16.78 3.90 10.92
C GLU A 19 15.70 4.22 9.88
N ALA A 20 14.81 5.17 10.20
CA ALA A 20 13.62 5.42 9.39
C ALA A 20 14.00 5.54 7.89
N PRO A 21 13.49 4.65 7.00
CA PRO A 21 13.92 4.61 5.60
C PRO A 21 13.50 5.85 4.81
N LEU A 22 12.75 6.76 5.44
CA LEU A 22 12.15 7.93 4.80
C LEU A 22 12.82 9.19 5.31
N THR A 23 13.41 9.94 4.38
CA THR A 23 13.74 11.34 4.63
C THR A 23 12.47 12.16 4.86
N ALA A 24 12.60 13.33 5.50
CA ALA A 24 11.45 14.20 5.75
C ALA A 24 10.76 14.68 4.46
N ARG A 25 11.52 14.89 3.38
CA ARG A 25 10.96 15.28 2.08
C ARG A 25 10.15 14.13 1.48
N THR A 26 10.72 12.93 1.44
CA THR A 26 10.07 11.73 0.90
C THR A 26 8.80 11.41 1.68
N ALA A 27 8.84 11.45 3.02
CA ALA A 27 7.68 11.26 3.88
C ALA A 27 6.55 12.27 3.58
N ARG A 28 6.89 13.54 3.34
CA ARG A 28 5.91 14.57 2.98
C ARG A 28 5.31 14.35 1.59
N ILE A 29 6.10 13.94 0.61
CA ILE A 29 5.60 13.62 -0.74
C ILE A 29 4.63 12.45 -0.66
N LEU A 30 5.02 11.36 0.00
CA LEU A 30 4.14 10.19 0.19
C LEU A 30 2.87 10.56 0.94
N HIS A 31 2.95 11.38 1.99
CA HIS A 31 1.76 11.85 2.70
C HIS A 31 0.79 12.57 1.77
N VAL A 32 1.29 13.48 0.90
CA VAL A 32 0.45 14.18 -0.08
C VAL A 32 -0.19 13.21 -1.06
N LEU A 33 0.58 12.27 -1.61
CA LEU A 33 0.11 11.29 -2.60
C LEU A 33 -0.93 10.34 -2.00
N LEU A 34 -0.70 9.85 -0.79
CA LEU A 34 -1.65 8.97 -0.10
C LEU A 34 -2.96 9.71 0.21
N ARG A 35 -2.90 10.96 0.69
CA ARG A 35 -4.11 11.78 0.92
C ARG A 35 -4.86 12.07 -0.38
N ARG A 36 -4.12 12.33 -1.46
CA ARG A 36 -4.70 12.55 -2.79
C ARG A 36 -5.36 11.27 -3.30
N GLY A 37 -4.70 10.11 -3.18
CA GLY A 37 -5.24 8.81 -3.54
C GLY A 37 -6.54 8.50 -2.79
N ALA A 38 -6.58 8.68 -1.47
CA ALA A 38 -7.80 8.53 -0.68
C ALA A 38 -8.95 9.40 -1.22
N THR A 39 -8.66 10.67 -1.50
CA THR A 39 -9.64 11.62 -2.05
C THR A 39 -10.15 11.18 -3.42
N GLN A 40 -9.23 10.81 -4.32
CA GLN A 40 -9.58 10.36 -5.66
C GLN A 40 -10.39 9.06 -5.66
N VAL A 41 -10.14 8.12 -4.74
CA VAL A 41 -10.99 6.92 -4.62
C VAL A 41 -12.41 7.28 -4.18
N TYR A 42 -12.59 8.28 -3.30
CA TYR A 42 -13.94 8.78 -2.97
C TYR A 42 -14.60 9.49 -4.15
N ASP A 43 -13.85 10.26 -4.94
CA ASP A 43 -14.36 10.92 -6.14
C ASP A 43 -14.79 9.88 -7.20
N ASP A 44 -13.94 8.87 -7.44
CA ASP A 44 -14.24 7.74 -8.33
C ASP A 44 -15.48 6.97 -7.85
N LEU A 45 -15.59 6.73 -6.53
CA LEU A 45 -16.77 6.12 -5.92
C LEU A 45 -18.02 6.97 -6.12
N HIS A 46 -17.92 8.30 -6.05
CA HIS A 46 -19.06 9.19 -6.28
C HIS A 46 -19.57 9.11 -7.72
N VAL A 47 -18.65 8.97 -8.68
CA VAL A 47 -18.96 8.80 -10.10
C VAL A 47 -19.53 7.40 -10.39
N LEU A 48 -18.92 6.36 -9.84
CA LEU A 48 -19.16 4.98 -10.23
C LEU A 48 -20.20 4.24 -9.36
N GLY A 49 -20.35 4.61 -8.08
CA GLY A 49 -21.27 3.93 -7.15
C GLY A 49 -20.89 2.47 -6.91
N ASP A 50 -21.80 1.55 -7.25
CA ASP A 50 -21.59 0.10 -7.22
C ASP A 50 -21.31 -0.50 -8.62
N GLU A 51 -21.37 0.31 -9.67
CA GLU A 51 -21.19 -0.17 -11.05
C GLU A 51 -19.74 -0.59 -11.32
N ALA A 52 -19.52 -1.49 -12.29
CA ALA A 52 -18.19 -1.97 -12.60
C ALA A 52 -17.32 -0.89 -13.29
N VAL A 53 -16.01 -0.90 -13.03
CA VAL A 53 -15.05 -0.08 -13.79
C VAL A 53 -15.16 -0.42 -15.28
N GLY A 54 -15.30 0.60 -16.13
CA GLY A 54 -15.59 0.47 -17.57
C GLY A 54 -17.06 0.74 -17.95
N SER A 55 -17.96 0.90 -16.97
CA SER A 55 -19.34 1.36 -17.20
C SER A 55 -19.47 2.87 -17.46
N VAL A 56 -18.41 3.64 -17.17
CA VAL A 56 -18.33 5.09 -17.35
C VAL A 56 -17.32 5.46 -18.43
N GLU A 57 -17.37 6.71 -18.91
CA GLU A 57 -16.47 7.21 -19.95
C GLU A 57 -14.99 7.10 -19.57
N ALA A 58 -14.14 6.84 -20.56
CA ALA A 58 -12.70 6.77 -20.35
C ALA A 58 -12.16 8.10 -19.81
N GLY A 59 -11.38 8.04 -18.74
CA GLY A 59 -10.85 9.23 -18.05
C GLY A 59 -11.80 9.86 -17.02
N ALA A 60 -13.00 9.31 -16.80
CA ALA A 60 -13.90 9.77 -15.74
C ALA A 60 -13.45 9.34 -14.33
N LEU A 61 -12.53 8.37 -14.25
CA LEU A 61 -12.01 7.82 -13.00
C LEU A 61 -10.49 7.99 -12.96
N ALA A 62 -9.92 8.13 -11.77
CA ALA A 62 -8.50 8.34 -11.54
C ALA A 62 -7.79 7.09 -11.00
N VAL A 63 -8.22 6.56 -9.85
CA VAL A 63 -7.50 5.50 -9.12
C VAL A 63 -8.08 4.12 -9.37
N LEU A 64 -9.41 3.98 -9.42
CA LEU A 64 -10.05 2.65 -9.61
C LEU A 64 -9.62 1.94 -10.91
N PRO A 65 -9.35 2.61 -12.04
CA PRO A 65 -8.81 1.96 -13.23
C PRO A 65 -7.36 1.47 -13.07
N GLU A 66 -6.60 2.03 -12.13
CA GLU A 66 -5.21 1.63 -11.84
C GLU A 66 -5.13 0.43 -10.89
N LEU A 67 -6.26 -0.10 -10.43
CA LEU A 67 -6.31 -1.32 -9.63
C LEU A 67 -6.34 -2.56 -10.53
N PRO A 68 -6.00 -3.76 -10.00
CA PRO A 68 -6.18 -5.03 -10.68
C PRO A 68 -7.62 -5.22 -11.19
N THR A 69 -7.76 -5.83 -12.37
CA THR A 69 -9.05 -6.08 -13.06
C THR A 69 -10.05 -6.84 -12.20
N LEU A 70 -9.57 -7.80 -11.40
CA LEU A 70 -10.37 -8.55 -10.41
C LEU A 70 -11.08 -7.67 -9.37
N THR A 71 -10.67 -6.40 -9.22
CA THR A 71 -11.33 -5.42 -8.33
C THR A 71 -12.44 -4.63 -9.02
N TYR A 72 -12.54 -4.67 -10.35
CA TYR A 72 -13.39 -3.75 -11.11
C TYR A 72 -14.88 -3.87 -10.78
N ALA A 73 -15.33 -5.06 -10.40
CA ALA A 73 -16.71 -5.34 -9.98
C ALA A 73 -16.93 -5.24 -8.46
N LYS A 74 -16.00 -4.66 -7.69
CA LYS A 74 -16.17 -4.47 -6.24
C LYS A 74 -17.10 -3.32 -5.93
N ASP A 75 -17.86 -3.47 -4.86
CA ASP A 75 -18.92 -2.56 -4.45
C ASP A 75 -18.40 -1.29 -3.75
N ALA A 76 -19.32 -0.38 -3.43
CA ALA A 76 -19.05 0.87 -2.74
C ALA A 76 -18.37 0.67 -1.37
N LEU A 77 -18.71 -0.40 -0.65
CA LEU A 77 -18.11 -0.67 0.67
C LEU A 77 -16.63 -1.01 0.53
N TRP A 78 -16.29 -1.89 -0.40
CA TRP A 78 -14.92 -2.27 -0.71
C TRP A 78 -14.10 -1.04 -1.16
N ARG A 79 -14.68 -0.19 -2.02
CA ARG A 79 -14.04 1.06 -2.48
C ARG A 79 -13.77 2.03 -1.33
N ARG A 80 -14.68 2.14 -0.37
CA ARG A 80 -14.46 2.92 0.86
C ARG A 80 -13.33 2.34 1.72
N GLN A 81 -13.22 1.01 1.79
CA GLN A 81 -12.10 0.37 2.47
C GLN A 81 -10.77 0.65 1.76
N MET A 82 -10.76 0.68 0.43
CA MET A 82 -9.58 1.07 -0.35
C MET A 82 -9.18 2.53 -0.06
N ALA A 83 -10.13 3.47 -0.10
CA ALA A 83 -9.85 4.87 0.28
C ALA A 83 -9.31 4.99 1.71
N ARG A 84 -9.83 4.18 2.63
CA ARG A 84 -9.35 4.13 4.02
C ARG A 84 -7.93 3.58 4.13
N ALA A 85 -7.53 2.61 3.31
CA ALA A 85 -6.16 2.10 3.30
C ALA A 85 -5.14 3.21 2.97
N PHE A 86 -5.46 4.07 2.00
CA PHE A 86 -4.67 5.27 1.71
C PHE A 86 -4.62 6.23 2.92
N ASP A 87 -5.77 6.49 3.56
CA ASP A 87 -5.83 7.36 4.74
C ASP A 87 -5.04 6.78 5.94
N ASP A 88 -5.10 5.48 6.18
CA ASP A 88 -4.39 4.79 7.28
C ASP A 88 -2.86 4.97 7.15
N LEU A 89 -2.32 4.87 5.93
CA LEU A 89 -0.90 5.09 5.64
C LEU A 89 -0.52 6.57 5.74
N ALA A 90 -1.38 7.47 5.28
CA ALA A 90 -1.16 8.90 5.45
C ALA A 90 -1.15 9.30 6.94
N ASP A 91 -2.03 8.71 7.75
CA ASP A 91 -2.09 8.96 9.19
C ASP A 91 -0.85 8.44 9.92
N ASP A 92 -0.22 7.36 9.44
CA ASP A 92 1.10 6.91 9.95
C ASP A 92 2.18 7.98 9.72
N LEU A 93 2.29 8.48 8.49
CA LEU A 93 3.24 9.53 8.15
C LEU A 93 3.00 10.83 8.93
N ALA A 94 1.73 11.24 9.07
CA ALA A 94 1.34 12.42 9.85
C ALA A 94 1.71 12.29 11.33
N ALA A 95 1.75 11.06 11.85
CA ALA A 95 2.18 10.76 13.21
C ALA A 95 3.69 10.48 13.33
N GLY A 96 4.48 10.69 12.26
CA GLY A 96 5.92 10.47 12.23
C GLY A 96 6.33 8.99 12.22
N ARG A 97 5.43 8.09 11.83
CA ARG A 97 5.71 6.65 11.67
C ARG A 97 5.97 6.29 10.21
N THR A 98 6.81 5.28 10.00
CA THR A 98 6.96 4.63 8.70
C THR A 98 5.66 3.87 8.34
N PRO A 99 5.08 4.08 7.15
CA PRO A 99 3.77 3.53 6.78
C PRO A 99 3.91 2.08 6.26
N TYR A 100 4.28 1.14 7.13
CA TYR A 100 4.34 -0.26 6.75
C TYR A 100 2.94 -0.84 6.52
N PRO A 101 2.68 -1.47 5.35
CA PRO A 101 1.38 -2.08 5.07
C PRO A 101 1.01 -3.18 6.06
N ARG A 102 -0.25 -3.21 6.49
CA ARG A 102 -0.79 -4.23 7.39
C ARG A 102 -1.85 -5.13 6.75
N CYS A 103 -2.23 -4.83 5.51
CA CYS A 103 -3.17 -5.59 4.69
C CYS A 103 -2.82 -5.40 3.20
N THR A 104 -3.33 -6.27 2.32
CA THR A 104 -3.11 -6.18 0.87
C THR A 104 -3.58 -4.83 0.30
N GLY A 105 -4.70 -4.30 0.80
CA GLY A 105 -5.20 -2.99 0.39
C GLY A 105 -4.25 -1.84 0.73
N GLU A 106 -3.59 -1.90 1.90
CA GLU A 106 -2.53 -0.94 2.26
C GLU A 106 -1.29 -1.14 1.38
N ALA A 107 -0.92 -2.38 1.05
CA ALA A 107 0.23 -2.64 0.18
C ALA A 107 0.01 -2.05 -1.22
N VAL A 108 -1.16 -2.31 -1.82
CA VAL A 108 -1.54 -1.73 -3.12
C VAL A 108 -1.59 -0.20 -3.05
N ALA A 109 -2.16 0.38 -1.98
CA ALA A 109 -2.22 1.83 -1.81
C ALA A 109 -0.83 2.48 -1.74
N LEU A 110 0.08 1.89 -0.97
CA LEU A 110 1.46 2.35 -0.85
C LEU A 110 2.21 2.20 -2.18
N TRP A 111 2.02 1.08 -2.88
CA TRP A 111 2.64 0.81 -4.17
C TRP A 111 2.26 1.88 -5.20
N LEU A 112 0.96 2.14 -5.35
CA LEU A 112 0.48 3.20 -6.23
C LEU A 112 1.05 4.57 -5.87
N ALA A 113 1.11 4.92 -4.59
CA ALA A 113 1.70 6.19 -4.16
C ALA A 113 3.20 6.29 -4.52
N LEU A 114 3.95 5.19 -4.45
CA LEU A 114 5.35 5.14 -4.88
C LEU A 114 5.50 5.22 -6.40
N GLU A 115 4.59 4.60 -7.16
CA GLU A 115 4.54 4.72 -8.63
C GLU A 115 4.24 6.16 -9.09
N TRP A 116 3.35 6.87 -8.39
CA TRP A 116 3.01 8.26 -8.73
C TRP A 116 4.09 9.28 -8.34
N ALA A 117 4.99 8.92 -7.41
CA ALA A 117 5.91 9.86 -6.80
C ALA A 117 6.91 10.52 -7.78
N PRO A 118 7.58 9.78 -8.70
CA PRO A 118 8.47 10.38 -9.70
C PRO A 118 7.79 11.44 -10.57
N ASP A 119 6.57 11.16 -11.02
CA ASP A 119 5.80 12.07 -11.87
C ASP A 119 5.31 13.29 -11.08
N TYR A 120 4.91 13.09 -9.83
CA TYR A 120 4.55 14.18 -8.93
C TYR A 120 5.72 15.14 -8.67
N VAL A 121 6.93 14.60 -8.41
CA VAL A 121 8.13 15.44 -8.21
C VAL A 121 8.44 16.24 -9.47
N ARG A 122 8.36 15.62 -10.66
CA ARG A 122 8.57 16.31 -11.95
C ARG A 122 7.54 17.41 -12.17
N TYR A 123 6.28 17.15 -11.85
CA TYR A 123 5.20 18.13 -11.94
C TYR A 123 5.43 19.33 -11.00
N VAL A 124 5.78 19.08 -9.73
CA VAL A 124 6.05 20.17 -8.78
C VAL A 124 7.30 20.97 -9.17
N ALA A 125 8.36 20.29 -9.62
CA ALA A 125 9.61 20.94 -10.05
C ALA A 125 9.44 21.85 -11.28
N THR A 126 8.45 21.58 -12.14
CA THR A 126 8.14 22.40 -13.32
C THR A 126 7.10 23.48 -13.03
N GLY A 127 6.47 23.47 -11.84
CA GLY A 127 5.50 24.47 -11.41
C GLY A 127 6.14 25.72 -10.77
N THR A 128 5.29 26.68 -10.40
CA THR A 128 5.70 27.89 -9.65
C THR A 128 5.98 27.63 -8.16
N LEU A 129 5.67 26.44 -7.66
CA LEU A 129 6.04 25.99 -6.32
C LEU A 129 7.49 25.49 -6.39
N ALA A 130 8.46 26.35 -6.06
CA ALA A 130 9.84 25.93 -5.98
C ALA A 130 9.95 24.77 -4.98
N PRO A 131 10.34 23.55 -5.41
CA PRO A 131 10.49 22.46 -4.47
C PRO A 131 11.64 22.82 -3.51
N ASP A 132 11.50 22.41 -2.25
CA ASP A 132 12.66 22.37 -1.34
C ASP A 132 13.79 21.62 -2.06
N GLN A 133 15.05 22.04 -1.91
CA GLN A 133 16.17 21.33 -2.55
C GLN A 133 16.22 19.90 -2.02
N ALA A 134 16.28 18.92 -2.94
CA ALA A 134 16.44 17.52 -2.56
C ALA A 134 17.81 17.32 -1.88
N GLY A 135 17.81 16.66 -0.73
CA GLY A 135 18.99 16.22 -0.01
C GLY A 135 19.43 14.82 -0.43
N GLU A 136 20.47 14.31 0.24
CA GLU A 136 20.92 12.93 0.07
C GLU A 136 19.85 11.94 0.56
N GLY A 137 19.57 10.89 -0.22
CA GLY A 137 18.53 9.89 0.08
C GLY A 137 17.10 10.32 -0.26
N ASP A 138 16.88 11.58 -0.67
CA ASP A 138 15.58 12.01 -1.18
C ASP A 138 15.26 11.36 -2.53
N ASP A 139 13.99 11.12 -2.78
CA ASP A 139 13.46 10.65 -4.06
C ASP A 139 14.04 9.30 -4.55
N ASN A 140 14.63 8.49 -3.66
CA ASN A 140 15.07 7.11 -3.97
C ASN A 140 13.90 6.11 -3.94
N TRP A 141 12.96 6.29 -4.86
CA TRP A 141 11.72 5.50 -4.92
C TRP A 141 11.96 4.01 -5.20
N GLU A 142 13.05 3.66 -5.87
CA GLU A 142 13.40 2.26 -6.17
C GLU A 142 13.79 1.52 -4.88
N GLU A 143 14.73 2.07 -4.11
CA GLU A 143 15.12 1.51 -2.80
C GLU A 143 13.92 1.41 -1.84
N LEU A 144 13.05 2.43 -1.84
CA LEU A 144 11.85 2.41 -1.01
C LEU A 144 10.89 1.26 -1.37
N ARG A 145 10.76 0.90 -2.64
CA ARG A 145 9.94 -0.26 -3.04
C ARG A 145 10.55 -1.57 -2.54
N GLU A 146 11.87 -1.66 -2.43
CA GLU A 146 12.52 -2.87 -1.91
C GLU A 146 12.39 -3.01 -0.40
N VAL A 147 12.48 -1.89 0.35
CA VAL A 147 12.52 -1.94 1.83
C VAL A 147 11.15 -1.80 2.51
N MET A 148 10.16 -1.21 1.84
CA MET A 148 8.85 -0.94 2.43
C MET A 148 7.90 -2.15 2.39
N PHE A 149 8.20 -3.14 1.56
CA PHE A 149 7.37 -4.31 1.35
C PHE A 149 8.09 -5.55 1.85
N ARG A 150 7.37 -6.38 2.61
CA ARG A 150 7.89 -7.69 3.02
C ARG A 150 7.94 -8.66 1.84
N ASP A 151 6.88 -8.63 1.04
CA ASP A 151 6.71 -9.35 -0.21
C ASP A 151 5.96 -8.45 -1.19
N THR A 152 6.08 -8.77 -2.47
CA THR A 152 5.41 -8.07 -3.57
C THR A 152 4.51 -9.01 -4.36
N ASP A 153 4.05 -10.11 -3.75
CA ASP A 153 3.24 -11.13 -4.43
C ASP A 153 1.91 -10.55 -4.92
N PHE A 154 1.40 -9.51 -4.26
CA PHE A 154 0.22 -8.76 -4.71
C PHE A 154 0.38 -8.15 -6.10
N LEU A 155 1.59 -7.97 -6.61
CA LEU A 155 1.83 -7.50 -7.98
C LEU A 155 1.40 -8.54 -9.02
N GLU A 156 1.36 -9.82 -8.68
CA GLU A 156 0.83 -10.86 -9.57
C GLU A 156 -0.66 -10.65 -9.88
N LEU A 157 -1.41 -9.94 -9.02
CA LEU A 157 -2.81 -9.55 -9.28
C LEU A 157 -2.95 -8.64 -10.51
N TYR A 158 -1.88 -7.93 -10.89
CA TYR A 158 -1.87 -7.06 -12.06
C TYR A 158 -1.62 -7.80 -13.37
N ASN A 159 -1.20 -9.07 -13.30
CA ASN A 159 -0.95 -9.88 -14.48
C ASN A 159 -2.26 -10.56 -14.93
N PRO A 160 -2.83 -10.21 -16.10
CA PRO A 160 -4.07 -10.82 -16.56
C PRO A 160 -3.97 -12.33 -16.78
N ALA A 161 -2.76 -12.88 -16.94
CA ALA A 161 -2.54 -14.33 -17.03
C ALA A 161 -2.73 -15.05 -15.68
N MET A 162 -2.73 -14.30 -14.58
CA MET A 162 -2.92 -14.78 -13.21
C MET A 162 -4.36 -14.55 -12.70
N ASP A 163 -5.25 -13.98 -13.53
CA ASP A 163 -6.67 -13.79 -13.16
C ASP A 163 -7.31 -15.15 -12.78
N GLY A 164 -7.84 -15.24 -11.56
CA GLY A 164 -8.43 -16.45 -11.00
C GLY A 164 -7.45 -17.34 -10.22
N PHE A 165 -6.15 -17.06 -10.25
CA PHE A 165 -5.14 -17.74 -9.42
C PHE A 165 -5.41 -17.56 -7.93
N GLU A 166 -5.92 -16.39 -7.52
CA GLU A 166 -6.29 -16.06 -6.15
C GLU A 166 -7.42 -16.95 -5.58
N HIS A 167 -8.03 -17.80 -6.41
CA HIS A 167 -9.05 -18.78 -6.04
C HIS A 167 -8.53 -20.22 -5.94
N THR A 168 -7.24 -20.45 -6.20
CA THR A 168 -6.66 -21.80 -6.30
C THR A 168 -6.13 -22.33 -4.97
N GLU A 169 -6.13 -23.65 -4.77
CA GLU A 169 -5.48 -24.28 -3.61
C GLU A 169 -3.95 -24.08 -3.66
N GLU A 170 -3.40 -23.92 -4.86
CA GLU A 170 -2.00 -23.61 -5.10
C GLU A 170 -1.58 -22.24 -4.54
N ALA A 171 -2.42 -21.21 -4.68
CA ALA A 171 -2.16 -19.90 -4.05
C ALA A 171 -2.11 -20.00 -2.52
N ILE A 172 -3.00 -20.79 -1.94
CA ILE A 172 -3.03 -21.08 -0.49
C ILE A 172 -1.78 -21.87 -0.07
N PHE A 173 -1.38 -22.86 -0.87
CA PHE A 173 -0.21 -23.70 -0.60
C PHE A 173 1.12 -22.93 -0.68
N LEU A 174 1.23 -21.95 -1.57
CA LEU A 174 2.40 -21.08 -1.69
C LEU A 174 2.49 -20.05 -0.57
N GLY A 175 1.51 -20.00 0.33
CA GLY A 175 1.51 -19.07 1.47
C GLY A 175 1.24 -17.63 1.08
N VAL A 176 0.65 -17.39 -0.10
CA VAL A 176 0.32 -16.05 -0.56
C VAL A 176 -0.94 -15.57 0.16
N GLU A 177 -0.78 -14.60 1.05
CA GLU A 177 -1.85 -14.20 1.97
C GLU A 177 -2.80 -13.16 1.37
N ASN A 178 -4.10 -13.30 1.66
CA ASN A 178 -5.12 -12.28 1.44
C ASN A 178 -5.19 -11.69 0.00
N MET A 179 -4.89 -12.51 -1.02
CA MET A 179 -4.88 -12.10 -2.44
C MET A 179 -6.28 -11.88 -3.03
N HIS A 180 -7.28 -12.60 -2.52
CA HIS A 180 -8.66 -12.41 -2.96
C HIS A 180 -9.18 -11.05 -2.49
N PRO A 181 -9.84 -10.25 -3.35
CA PRO A 181 -10.36 -8.91 -2.99
C PRO A 181 -11.17 -8.83 -1.71
N LYS A 182 -11.91 -9.88 -1.35
CA LYS A 182 -12.71 -9.91 -0.12
C LYS A 182 -11.83 -9.89 1.14
N ASP A 183 -10.60 -10.36 1.03
CA ASP A 183 -9.64 -10.52 2.11
C ASP A 183 -8.59 -9.40 2.12
N TRP A 184 -8.59 -8.48 1.13
CA TRP A 184 -7.60 -7.42 1.00
C TRP A 184 -7.44 -6.53 2.23
N PHE A 185 -8.50 -6.39 3.03
CA PHE A 185 -8.52 -5.55 4.23
C PHE A 185 -8.39 -6.35 5.52
N SER A 186 -8.19 -7.66 5.41
CA SER A 186 -7.79 -8.53 6.51
C SER A 186 -6.31 -8.29 6.84
N THR A 187 -5.97 -8.36 8.12
CA THR A 187 -4.60 -8.17 8.59
C THR A 187 -3.70 -9.29 8.06
N LEU A 188 -2.53 -8.92 7.53
CA LEU A 188 -1.48 -9.86 7.13
C LEU A 188 -0.86 -10.51 8.37
N SER A 189 -0.42 -11.76 8.24
CA SER A 189 0.29 -12.45 9.31
C SER A 189 1.52 -11.66 9.76
N LEU A 190 1.82 -11.73 11.06
CA LEU A 190 2.96 -11.04 11.67
C LEU A 190 2.88 -9.49 11.54
N THR A 191 1.69 -8.92 11.44
CA THR A 191 1.46 -7.47 11.56
C THR A 191 0.43 -7.18 12.65
N GLU A 192 0.50 -5.99 13.26
CA GLU A 192 -0.50 -5.58 14.25
C GLU A 192 -1.75 -5.04 13.56
N PRO A 193 -2.96 -5.53 13.89
CA PRO A 193 -4.18 -5.06 13.25
C PRO A 193 -4.41 -3.56 13.52
N ARG A 194 -4.94 -2.86 12.51
CA ARG A 194 -5.48 -1.50 12.69
C ARG A 194 -6.69 -1.54 13.64
N ASP A 195 -6.98 -0.43 14.33
CA ASP A 195 -8.20 -0.32 15.16
C ASP A 195 -9.45 -0.59 14.29
N PRO A 196 -10.26 -1.62 14.59
CA PRO A 196 -11.45 -1.93 13.80
C PRO A 196 -12.55 -0.85 13.91
N ARG A 197 -12.49 0.03 14.92
CA ARG A 197 -13.49 1.09 15.15
C ARG A 197 -13.17 2.40 14.43
N ARG A 198 -12.05 2.47 13.70
CA ARG A 198 -11.67 3.69 12.98
C ARG A 198 -12.72 4.06 11.92
N PRO A 199 -13.15 5.32 11.87
CA PRO A 199 -14.25 5.74 11.01
C PRO A 199 -13.82 5.77 9.53
N PHE A 200 -14.80 5.74 8.64
CA PHE A 200 -14.60 6.21 7.26
C PHE A 200 -14.62 7.73 7.25
N ARG A 201 -13.85 8.33 6.32
CA ARG A 201 -13.99 9.73 5.97
C ARG A 201 -15.44 9.98 5.52
N ARG A 202 -16.01 11.10 5.97
CA ARG A 202 -17.38 11.51 5.65
C ARG A 202 -17.42 12.32 4.37
#